data_AF-A0A7C1PNQ0-F1
#
_entry.id   AF-A0A7C1PNQ0-F1
#
_cell.length_a   1.000
_cell.length_b   1.000
_cell.length_c   1.000
_cell.angle_alpha   90.00
_cell.angle_beta   90.00
_cell.angle_gamma   90.00
#
_symmetry.space_group_name_H-M   'P 1'
#
loop_
_entity.id
_entity.type
_entity.pdbx_description
1 polymer ?
#
loop_
_entity_poly.entity_id
_entity_poly.type
_entity_poly.pdbx_seq_one_letter_code
_entity_poly.pdbx_strand_id
1 'polypeptide(L)' 'MNIIEILEAAIESEINSKEKYLKLAKEATDPETRAALEQLARDEGNHAQILRDRLTAIRLMQDLGGV' A
#
# COMPACT_ATOMS: atom_id res chain seq x y z
N MET A 1 -16.19 -11.02 -4.10
CA MET A 1 -15.01 -10.16 -4.35
C MET A 1 -14.41 -10.54 -5.69
N ASN A 2 -14.43 -9.60 -6.63
CA ASN A 2 -13.70 -9.66 -7.88
C ASN A 2 -12.25 -9.16 -7.69
N ILE A 3 -11.42 -9.25 -8.72
CA ILE A 3 -10.01 -8.86 -8.64
C ILE A 3 -9.78 -7.37 -8.35
N ILE A 4 -10.68 -6.50 -8.82
CA ILE A 4 -10.61 -5.06 -8.55
C ILE A 4 -10.87 -4.79 -7.07
N GLU A 5 -11.94 -5.37 -6.52
CA GLU A 5 -12.27 -5.24 -5.09
C GLU A 5 -11.14 -5.78 -4.19
N ILE A 6 -10.49 -6.88 -4.60
CA ILE A 6 -9.34 -7.44 -3.87
C ILE A 6 -8.15 -6.48 -3.89
N LEU A 7 -7.84 -5.87 -5.05
CA LEU A 7 -6.73 -4.93 -5.17
C LEU A 7 -7.01 -3.63 -4.42
N GLU A 8 -8.24 -3.14 -4.41
CA GLU A 8 -8.64 -1.96 -3.64
C GLU A 8 -8.49 -2.20 -2.13
N ALA A 9 -8.99 -3.34 -1.64
CA ALA A 9 -8.83 -3.73 -0.24
C ALA A 9 -7.35 -3.91 0.15
N ALA A 10 -6.53 -4.48 -0.75
CA ALA A 10 -5.09 -4.60 -0.53
C ALA A 10 -4.42 -3.22 -0.46
N ILE A 11 -4.72 -2.31 -1.38
CA ILE A 11 -4.19 -0.93 -1.35
C ILE A 11 -4.57 -0.22 -0.06
N GLU A 12 -5.82 -0.33 0.38
CA GLU A 12 -6.26 0.24 1.65
C GLU A 12 -5.49 -0.34 2.84
N SER A 13 -5.27 -1.66 2.85
CA SER A 13 -4.46 -2.32 3.87
C SER A 13 -3.02 -1.78 3.91
N GLU A 14 -2.39 -1.59 2.75
CA GLU A 14 -1.02 -1.04 2.68
C GLU A 14 -0.95 0.40 3.23
N ILE A 15 -1.95 1.23 2.89
CA ILE A 15 -2.04 2.61 3.39
C ILE A 15 -2.22 2.60 4.92
N ASN A 16 -3.10 1.75 5.44
CA ASN A 16 -3.34 1.63 6.88
C ASN A 16 -2.08 1.13 7.63
N SER A 17 -1.37 0.15 7.08
CA SER A 17 -0.10 -0.33 7.62
C SER A 17 0.97 0.77 7.63
N LYS A 18 1.11 1.51 6.52
CA LYS A 18 2.00 2.67 6.44
C LYS A 18 1.71 3.70 7.52
N GLU A 19 0.44 4.10 7.68
CA GLU A 19 0.05 5.06 8.72
C GLU A 19 0.34 4.55 10.13
N LYS A 20 0.09 3.26 10.37
CA LYS A 20 0.40 2.62 11.65
C LYS A 20 1.89 2.68 11.95
N TYR A 21 2.75 2.32 10.99
CA TYR A 21 4.21 2.39 11.17
C TYR A 21 4.69 3.83 11.39
N LEU A 22 4.13 4.81 10.69
CA LEU A 22 4.45 6.23 10.91
C LEU A 22 4.02 6.72 12.29
N LYS A 23 2.87 6.27 12.82
CA LYS A 23 2.43 6.59 14.19
C LYS A 23 3.39 6.00 15.21
N LEU A 24 3.73 4.72 15.07
CA LEU A 24 4.70 4.04 15.93
C LEU A 24 6.10 4.70 15.86
N ALA A 25 6.56 5.12 14.68
CA ALA A 25 7.85 5.80 14.53
C ALA A 25 7.90 7.13 15.30
N LYS A 26 6.78 7.87 15.35
CA LYS A 26 6.66 9.11 16.13
C LYS A 26 6.73 8.86 17.64
N GLU A 27 6.22 7.71 18.09
CA GLU A 27 6.22 7.31 19.51
C GLU A 27 7.53 6.63 19.93
N ALA A 28 8.33 6.12 18.99
CA ALA A 28 9.60 5.47 19.26
C ALA A 28 10.62 6.45 19.86
N THR A 29 11.13 6.11 21.05
CA THR A 29 12.17 6.87 21.76
C THR A 29 13.57 6.50 21.28
N ASP A 30 13.77 5.25 20.87
CA ASP A 30 15.02 4.73 20.34
C ASP A 30 15.19 5.07 18.84
N PRO A 31 16.31 5.68 18.43
CA PRO A 31 16.54 6.07 17.03
C PRO A 31 16.56 4.90 16.04
N GLU A 32 17.08 3.73 16.43
CA GLU A 32 17.14 2.56 15.54
C GLU A 32 15.74 2.01 15.27
N THR A 33 14.92 1.92 16.32
CA THR A 33 13.52 1.52 16.25
C THR A 33 12.71 2.49 15.39
N ARG A 34 12.92 3.81 15.55
CA ARG A 34 12.29 4.83 14.70
C ARG A 34 12.67 4.62 13.22
N ALA A 35 13.95 4.46 12.93
CA ALA A 35 14.44 4.27 11.57
C ALA A 35 13.87 2.99 10.91
N ALA A 36 13.78 1.90 11.68
CA ALA A 36 13.17 0.65 11.22
C ALA A 36 11.68 0.82 10.90
N LEU A 37 10.91 1.47 11.76
CA LEU A 37 9.49 1.74 11.54
C LEU A 37 9.26 2.69 10.35
N GLU A 38 10.10 3.70 10.17
CA GLU A 38 10.05 4.56 8.99
C GLU A 38 10.39 3.79 7.70
N GLN A 39 11.30 2.81 7.76
CA GLN A 39 11.59 1.93 6.63
C GLN A 39 10.37 1.09 6.26
N LEU A 40 9.74 0.45 7.25
CA LEU A 40 8.50 -0.30 7.01
C LEU A 40 7.41 0.58 6.38
N ALA A 41 7.22 1.80 6.88
CA ALA A 41 6.28 2.75 6.28
C ALA A 41 6.60 3.11 4.81
N ARG A 42 7.89 3.17 4.45
CA ARG A 42 8.31 3.38 3.05
C ARG A 42 8.00 2.15 2.20
N ASP A 43 8.26 0.96 2.72
CA ASP A 43 8.01 -0.31 2.02
C ASP A 43 6.52 -0.48 1.70
N GLU A 44 5.62 -0.25 2.66
CA GLU A 44 4.16 -0.30 2.41
C GLU A 44 3.71 0.77 1.42
N GLY A 45 4.38 1.93 1.40
CA GLY A 45 4.17 2.96 0.38
C GLY A 45 4.49 2.46 -1.04
N ASN A 46 5.59 1.71 -1.19
CA ASN A 46 5.98 1.10 -2.46
C ASN A 46 5.03 -0.03 -2.85
N HIS A 47 4.60 -0.87 -1.90
CA HIS A 47 3.61 -1.93 -2.14
C HIS A 47 2.29 -1.33 -2.64
N ALA A 48 1.77 -0.28 -1.98
CA ALA A 48 0.56 0.42 -2.40
C ALA A 48 0.68 0.96 -3.83
N GLN A 49 1.85 1.51 -4.21
CA GLN A 49 2.06 2.02 -5.57
C GLN A 49 2.03 0.89 -6.60
N ILE A 50 2.72 -0.22 -6.36
CA ILE A 50 2.72 -1.39 -7.25
C ILE A 50 1.29 -1.92 -7.45
N LEU A 51 0.49 -1.99 -6.38
CA LEU A 51 -0.89 -2.43 -6.46
C LEU A 51 -1.77 -1.45 -7.25
N ARG A 52 -1.58 -0.14 -7.10
CA ARG A 52 -2.28 0.89 -7.90
C ARG A 52 -1.96 0.79 -9.38
N ASP A 53 -0.70 0.54 -9.73
CA ASP A 53 -0.28 0.38 -11.13
C ASP A 53 -0.98 -0.84 -11.76
N ARG A 54 -1.06 -1.96 -11.02
CA ARG A 54 -1.79 -3.16 -11.45
C ARG A 54 -3.28 -2.92 -11.60
N LEU A 55 -3.89 -2.25 -10.62
CA LEU A 55 -5.31 -1.90 -10.68
C LEU A 55 -5.62 -1.02 -11.90
N THR A 56 -4.75 -0.04 -12.19
CA THR A 56 -4.86 0.83 -13.36
C THR A 56 -4.80 0.02 -14.66
N ALA A 57 -3.84 -0.90 -14.77
CA ALA A 57 -3.73 -1.78 -15.93
C ALA A 57 -4.98 -2.65 -16.15
N ILE A 58 -5.53 -3.24 -15.08
CA ILE A 58 -6.74 -4.08 -15.15
C ILE A 58 -7.95 -3.26 -15.58
N ARG A 59 -8.15 -2.05 -15.03
CA ARG A 59 -9.24 -1.16 -15.42
C ARG A 59 -9.15 -0.78 -16.90
N LEU A 60 -7.96 -0.41 -17.37
CA LEU A 60 -7.73 -0.10 -18.78
C LEU A 60 -8.06 -1.29 -19.69
N MET A 61 -7.69 -2.52 -19.29
CA MET A 61 -8.03 -3.73 -20.05
C MET A 61 -9.54 -3.99 -20.10
N GLN A 62 -10.30 -3.66 -19.04
CA GLN A 62 -11.75 -3.77 -19.05
C GLN A 62 -12.40 -2.72 -19.96
N ASP A 63 -11.91 -1.48 -19.92
CA ASP A 63 -12.45 -0.36 -20.71
C ASP A 63 -12.18 -0.51 -22.21
N LEU A 64 -11.08 -1.18 -22.58
CA LEU A 64 -10.69 -1.43 -23.98
C LEU A 64 -11.45 -2.59 -24.65
N GLY A 65 -12.47 -3.15 -23.99
CA GLY A 65 -13.32 -4.21 -24.55
C GLY A 65 -12.78 -5.61 -24.29
N GLY A 66 -12.82 -6.04 -23.02
CA GLY A 66 -12.84 -7.47 -22.75
C GLY A 66 -14.04 -8.13 -23.45
N VAL A 67 -13.78 -9.26 -24.14
CA VAL A 67 -14.77 -10.17 -24.76
C VAL A 67 -16.03 -10.35 -23.90
#